data_AF-A0A101HCD6-F1
#
_entry.id   AF-A0A101HCD6-F1
#
_cell.length_a   1.000
_cell.length_b   1.000
_cell.length_c   1.000
_cell.angle_alpha   90.00
_cell.angle_beta   90.00
_cell.angle_gamma   90.00
#
_symmetry.space_group_name_H-M   'P 1'
#
loop_
_entity.id
_entity.type
_entity.pdbx_description
1 polymer ?
#
loop_
_entity_poly.entity_id
_entity_poly.type
_entity_poly.pdbx_seq_one_letter_code
_entity_poly.pdbx_strand_id
1 'polypeptide(L)'
;MKKKEKFRDDSRVVADMNFDGAPWQTKSRDPIEIGSDQELLLTKKETFQVMKTALFAGLIIGIIFVGAFLIFILFSTKIWLR
;
A
#
# COMPACT_ATOMS: atom_id res chain seq x y z
N MET A 1 -16.58 -33.41 -13.73
CA MET A 1 -17.52 -32.56 -12.95
C MET A 1 -16.69 -31.59 -12.11
N LYS A 2 -16.90 -30.27 -12.23
CA LYS A 2 -16.14 -29.27 -11.45
C LYS A 2 -16.54 -29.36 -9.98
N LYS A 3 -15.56 -29.51 -9.09
CA LYS A 3 -15.74 -29.51 -7.63
C LYS A 3 -16.23 -28.11 -7.23
N LYS A 4 -17.39 -28.02 -6.58
CA LYS A 4 -17.90 -26.75 -6.04
C LYS A 4 -17.01 -26.38 -4.85
N GLU A 5 -16.45 -25.17 -4.87
CA GLU A 5 -15.75 -24.61 -3.71
C GLU A 5 -16.69 -24.59 -2.51
N LYS A 6 -16.21 -25.09 -1.37
CA LYS A 6 -17.02 -25.21 -0.16
C LYS A 6 -17.17 -23.80 0.41
N PHE A 7 -18.40 -23.29 0.43
CA PHE A 7 -18.71 -22.00 1.04
C PHE A 7 -18.20 -22.00 2.49
N ARG A 8 -17.19 -21.18 2.78
CA ARG A 8 -16.76 -20.86 4.14
C ARG A 8 -17.41 -19.54 4.49
N ASP A 9 -18.26 -19.58 5.52
CA ASP A 9 -18.85 -18.39 6.08
C ASP A 9 -17.77 -17.67 6.90
N ASP A 10 -17.05 -16.75 6.24
CA ASP A 10 -16.21 -15.77 6.92
C ASP A 10 -17.21 -14.84 7.61
N SER A 11 -17.37 -14.96 8.93
CA SER A 11 -18.34 -14.28 9.82
C SER A 11 -18.34 -12.73 9.77
N ARG A 12 -18.28 -12.16 8.58
CA ARG A 12 -18.16 -10.76 8.21
C ARG A 12 -19.56 -10.24 7.91
N VAL A 13 -19.87 -9.09 8.46
CA VAL A 13 -21.15 -8.42 8.23
C VAL A 13 -20.95 -7.44 7.07
N VAL A 14 -21.57 -7.74 5.92
CA VAL A 14 -21.45 -6.90 4.71
C VAL A 14 -22.29 -5.62 4.82
N ALA A 15 -23.39 -5.68 5.57
CA ALA A 15 -24.21 -4.53 5.93
C ALA A 15 -24.81 -4.78 7.31
N ASP A 16 -24.55 -3.89 8.26
CA ASP A 16 -25.18 -3.96 9.56
C ASP A 16 -26.65 -3.53 9.44
N MET A 17 -27.56 -4.47 9.67
CA MET A 17 -29.02 -4.24 9.64
C MET A 17 -29.61 -4.25 11.06
N ASN A 18 -28.77 -4.11 12.09
CA ASN A 18 -29.23 -4.00 13.47
C ASN A 18 -29.92 -2.64 13.69
N PHE A 19 -31.18 -2.67 14.11
CA PHE A 19 -31.94 -1.49 14.53
C PHE A 19 -32.58 -1.74 15.89
N ASP A 20 -32.71 -0.69 16.70
CA ASP A 20 -33.09 -0.81 18.11
C ASP A 20 -34.45 -1.51 18.29
N GLY A 21 -34.51 -2.50 19.18
CA GLY A 21 -35.70 -3.31 19.44
C GLY A 21 -35.89 -4.57 18.57
N ALA A 22 -35.00 -4.88 17.63
CA ALA A 22 -35.11 -6.12 16.84
C ALA A 22 -34.73 -7.39 17.64
N PRO A 23 -35.42 -8.54 17.47
CA PRO A 23 -35.13 -9.77 18.23
C PRO A 23 -33.78 -10.42 17.88
N TRP A 24 -33.13 -10.01 16.80
CA TRP A 24 -31.80 -10.48 16.39
C TRP A 24 -30.67 -9.53 16.77
N GLN A 25 -30.96 -8.48 17.55
CA GLN A 25 -29.97 -7.59 18.13
C GLN A 25 -28.99 -8.39 18.99
N THR A 26 -27.81 -8.67 18.44
CA THR A 26 -26.71 -9.25 19.21
C THR A 26 -25.87 -8.10 19.75
N LYS A 27 -25.61 -8.11 21.07
CA LYS A 27 -24.82 -7.06 21.75
C LYS A 27 -23.48 -6.92 21.03
N SER A 28 -23.15 -5.69 20.63
CA SER A 28 -22.04 -5.28 19.76
C SER A 28 -20.87 -6.25 19.76
N ARG A 29 -20.64 -6.92 18.62
CA ARG A 29 -19.35 -7.52 18.32
C ARG A 29 -18.44 -6.41 17.83
N ASP A 30 -17.26 -6.30 18.43
CA ASP A 30 -16.26 -5.31 18.05
C ASP A 30 -16.02 -5.36 16.54
N PRO A 31 -15.96 -4.21 15.84
CA PRO A 31 -15.60 -4.22 14.43
C PRO A 31 -14.21 -4.87 14.30
N ILE A 32 -14.16 -5.97 13.55
CA ILE A 32 -12.89 -6.62 13.20
C ILE A 32 -12.13 -5.59 12.35
N GLU A 33 -11.15 -4.92 12.96
CA GLU A 33 -10.09 -4.24 12.22
C GLU A 33 -9.34 -5.33 11.44
N ILE A 34 -9.68 -5.48 10.17
CA ILE A 34 -8.96 -6.37 9.27
C ILE A 34 -7.61 -5.71 9.02
N GLY A 35 -6.68 -6.02 9.90
CA GLY A 35 -5.26 -5.80 9.71
C GLY A 35 -4.82 -6.30 8.34
N SER A 36 -3.92 -5.52 7.75
CA SER A 36 -2.80 -5.97 6.94
C SER A 36 -2.70 -7.49 6.83
N ASP A 37 -3.19 -8.06 5.74
CA ASP A 37 -2.79 -9.35 5.14
C ASP A 37 -3.73 -9.68 3.97
N GLN A 38 -4.03 -8.68 3.13
CA GLN A 38 -4.36 -9.03 1.75
C GLN A 38 -3.06 -9.46 1.11
N GLU A 39 -2.82 -10.77 1.09
CA GLU A 39 -2.16 -11.44 -0.02
C GLU A 39 -2.84 -10.96 -1.31
N LEU A 40 -2.45 -9.78 -1.75
CA LEU A 40 -2.74 -9.29 -3.08
C LEU A 40 -2.03 -10.28 -3.97
N LEU A 41 -2.80 -11.22 -4.53
CA LEU A 41 -2.53 -11.84 -5.80
C LEU A 41 -2.48 -10.73 -6.86
N LEU A 42 -1.48 -9.85 -6.77
CA LEU A 42 -1.23 -8.78 -7.71
C LEU A 42 -0.94 -9.48 -9.01
N THR A 43 -1.88 -9.33 -9.93
CA THR A 43 -1.65 -9.63 -11.33
C THR A 43 -0.35 -8.92 -11.73
N LYS A 44 0.55 -9.60 -12.44
CA LYS A 44 1.92 -9.10 -12.75
C LYS A 44 1.96 -7.71 -13.40
N LYS A 45 0.81 -7.20 -13.86
CA LYS A 45 0.63 -5.87 -14.43
C LYS A 45 0.51 -4.77 -13.37
N GLU A 46 -0.06 -5.05 -12.20
CA GLU A 46 -0.24 -4.06 -11.12
C GLU A 46 1.05 -3.84 -10.33
N THR A 47 1.83 -4.90 -10.09
CA THR A 47 3.17 -4.78 -9.49
C THR A 47 4.10 -3.88 -10.30
N PHE A 48 4.00 -3.94 -11.63
CA PHE A 48 4.83 -3.13 -12.52
C PHE A 48 4.53 -1.63 -12.42
N GLN A 49 3.26 -1.26 -12.18
CA GLN A 49 2.88 0.14 -12.00
C GLN A 49 3.38 0.69 -10.66
N VAL A 50 3.25 -0.09 -9.59
CA VAL A 50 3.80 0.27 -8.27
C VAL A 50 5.33 0.38 -8.33
N MET A 51 6.00 -0.57 -8.99
CA MET A 51 7.47 -0.56 -9.15
C MET A 51 7.97 0.68 -9.89
N LYS A 52 7.26 1.13 -10.94
CA LYS A 52 7.61 2.37 -11.66
C LYS A 52 7.54 3.58 -10.74
N THR A 53 6.48 3.70 -9.93
CA THR A 53 6.34 4.85 -9.01
C THR A 53 7.43 4.87 -7.95
N ALA A 54 7.78 3.71 -7.38
CA ALA A 54 8.88 3.59 -6.42
C ALA A 54 10.25 3.94 -7.05
N LEU A 55 10.49 3.50 -8.29
CA LEU A 55 11.69 3.85 -9.05
C LEU A 55 11.79 5.37 -9.30
N PHE A 56 10.70 6.01 -9.73
CA PHE A 56 10.69 7.47 -9.94
C PHE A 56 10.92 8.22 -8.63
N ALA A 57 10.32 7.79 -7.52
CA ALA A 57 10.57 8.37 -6.22
C ALA A 57 12.05 8.26 -5.85
N GLY A 58 12.66 7.08 -5.94
CA GLY A 58 14.09 6.88 -5.67
C GLY A 58 15.01 7.69 -6.60
N LEU A 59 14.64 7.82 -7.88
CA LEU A 59 15.39 8.59 -8.87
C LEU A 59 15.47 10.08 -8.51
N ILE A 60 14.40 10.66 -7.97
CA ILE A 60 14.38 12.07 -7.55
C ILE A 60 15.40 12.32 -6.44
N ILE A 61 15.45 11.45 -5.43
CA ILE A 61 16.45 11.56 -4.36
C ILE A 61 17.87 11.44 -4.93
N GLY A 62 18.09 10.50 -5.86
CA GLY A 62 19.38 10.33 -6.53
C GLY A 62 19.83 11.59 -7.29
N ILE A 63 18.91 12.23 -8.02
CA ILE A 63 19.20 13.47 -8.76
C ILE A 63 19.61 14.61 -7.80
N ILE A 64 18.95 14.74 -6.65
CA ILE A 64 19.30 15.77 -5.65
C ILE A 64 20.73 15.55 -5.16
N PHE A 65 21.11 14.30 -4.86
CA PHE A 65 22.46 13.96 -4.43
C PHE A 65 23.51 14.27 -5.49
N VAL A 66 23.26 13.88 -6.74
CA VAL A 66 24.15 14.16 -7.88
C VAL A 66 24.29 15.68 -8.08
N GLY A 67 23.19 16.42 -8.01
CA GLY A 67 23.19 17.89 -8.12
C GLY A 67 24.03 18.54 -7.01
N ALA A 68 23.85 18.12 -5.76
CA ALA A 68 24.66 18.61 -4.63
C ALA A 68 26.16 18.31 -4.83
N PHE A 69 26.48 17.10 -5.32
CA PHE A 69 27.87 16.71 -5.61
C PHE A 69 28.49 17.55 -6.73
N LEU A 70 27.74 17.84 -7.79
CA LEU A 70 28.20 18.72 -8.88
C LEU A 70 28.43 20.15 -8.38
N ILE A 71 27.53 20.69 -7.56
CA ILE A 71 27.72 22.00 -6.94
C ILE A 71 28.98 22.00 -6.08
N PHE A 72 29.20 20.95 -5.29
CA PHE A 72 30.41 20.80 -4.46
C PHE A 72 31.70 20.73 -5.30
N ILE A 73 31.71 19.98 -6.40
CA ILE A 73 32.86 19.91 -7.32
C ILE A 73 33.09 21.27 -8.00
N LEU A 74 32.02 21.93 -8.47
CA LEU A 74 32.11 23.25 -9.09
C LEU A 74 32.64 24.29 -8.11
N PHE A 75 32.18 24.25 -6.86
CA PHE A 75 32.70 25.07 -5.77
C PHE A 75 34.19 24.80 -5.53
N SER A 76 34.57 23.53 -5.40
CA SER A 76 35.97 23.14 -5.17
C SER A 76 36.90 23.59 -6.30
N THR A 77 36.46 23.50 -7.55
CA THR A 77 37.27 23.84 -8.72
C THR A 77 37.31 25.34 -9.05
N LYS A 78 36.21 26.07 -8.86
CA LYS A 78 36.12 27.49 -9.25
C LYS A 78 36.32 28.47 -8.11
N ILE A 79 36.00 28.09 -6.87
CA ILE A 79 36.15 28.95 -5.70
C ILE A 79 37.40 28.59 -4.90
N TRP A 80 37.66 27.29 -4.67
CA TRP A 80 38.73 26.87 -3.76
C TRP A 80 40.10 26.64 -4.43
N LEU A 81 40.13 26.07 -5.65
CA LEU A 81 41.36 25.79 -6.43
C LEU A 81 41.71 26.91 -7.41
N ARG A 82 41.46 28.17 -7.04
CA ARG A 82 41.97 29.36 -7.74
C ARG A 82 42.93 30.13 -6.84
#